data_AF-A0A9E4BZ36-F1
#
_entry.id   AF-A0A9E4BZ36-F1
#
_cell.length_a   1.000
_cell.length_b   1.000
_cell.length_c   1.000
_cell.angle_alpha   90.00
_cell.angle_beta   90.00
_cell.angle_gamma   90.00
#
_symmetry.space_group_name_H-M   'P 1'
#
loop_
_entity.id
_entity.type
_entity.pdbx_description
1 polymer ?
#
loop_
_entity_poly.entity_id
_entity_poly.type
_entity_poly.pdbx_seq_one_letter_code
_entity_poly.pdbx_strand_id
1 'polypeptide(L)'
;MGLIDKLLSDPRYKVGFATGGWRHTAEMKLQQAGLDLENAVLFSSDDSDKRVEIMKKCLFALRSRFNRIVYIGDAEWDLQAAETLGWHFIGVGARLEGKCEFWVEDFSNQNSFMRKLHASTDVDLV
;
A
#
# COMPACT_ATOMS: atom_id res chain seq x y z
N MET A 1 -2.81 15.46 12.09
CA MET A 1 -3.14 14.05 11.88
C MET A 1 -2.46 13.60 10.60
N GLY A 2 -1.67 12.52 10.65
CA GLY A 2 -0.95 12.02 9.49
C GLY A 2 -1.89 11.39 8.46
N LEU A 3 -1.38 11.14 7.24
CA LEU A 3 -2.15 10.46 6.20
C LEU A 3 -2.57 9.05 6.64
N ILE A 4 -1.65 8.29 7.26
CA ILE A 4 -1.92 6.93 7.71
C ILE A 4 -2.98 6.93 8.83
N ASP A 5 -2.87 7.82 9.83
CA ASP A 5 -3.89 7.96 10.89
C ASP A 5 -5.28 8.26 10.30
N LYS A 6 -5.34 9.11 9.27
CA LYS A 6 -6.57 9.43 8.57
C LYS A 6 -7.18 8.23 7.86
N LEU A 7 -6.36 7.37 7.26
CA LEU A 7 -6.83 6.14 6.62
C LEU A 7 -7.24 5.08 7.66
N LEU A 8 -6.50 4.95 8.76
CA LEU A 8 -6.79 3.99 9.83
C LEU A 8 -8.06 4.34 10.62
N SER A 9 -8.35 5.64 10.80
CA SER A 9 -9.53 6.12 11.53
C SER A 9 -10.81 6.14 10.71
N ASP A 10 -10.72 6.04 9.38
CA ASP A 10 -11.90 6.06 8.50
C ASP A 10 -12.34 4.62 8.18
N PRO A 11 -13.56 4.21 8.60
CA PRO A 11 -14.04 2.83 8.50
C PRO A 11 -14.23 2.35 7.05
N ARG A 12 -14.16 3.26 6.07
CA ARG A 12 -14.20 2.91 4.64
C ARG A 12 -12.92 2.22 4.16
N TYR A 13 -11.82 2.35 4.90
CA TYR A 13 -10.55 1.71 4.56
C TYR A 13 -10.20 0.59 5.54
N LYS A 14 -9.48 -0.40 5.01
CA LYS A 14 -8.67 -1.31 5.81
C LYS A 14 -7.25 -1.18 5.32
N VAL A 15 -6.32 -0.94 6.23
CA VAL A 15 -4.92 -0.70 5.92
C VAL A 15 -4.10 -1.88 6.44
N GLY A 16 -3.25 -2.41 5.57
CA GLY A 16 -2.24 -3.39 5.93
C GLY A 16 -0.90 -2.99 5.35
N PHE A 17 0.17 -3.48 5.96
CA PHE A 17 1.54 -3.24 5.57
C PHE A 17 2.12 -4.53 4.99
N ALA A 18 2.68 -4.45 3.79
CA ALA A 18 3.36 -5.56 3.13
C ALA A 18 4.76 -5.09 2.75
N THR A 19 5.79 -5.83 3.14
CA THR A 19 7.19 -5.42 2.91
C THR A 19 8.08 -6.59 2.56
N GLY A 20 9.09 -6.36 1.72
CA GLY A 20 10.15 -7.34 1.47
C GLY A 20 11.26 -7.33 2.53
N GLY A 21 11.19 -6.45 3.55
CA GLY A 21 12.14 -6.43 4.66
C GLY A 21 11.74 -7.39 5.79
N TRP A 22 12.66 -7.62 6.73
CA TRP A 22 12.38 -8.42 7.93
C TRP A 22 11.32 -7.78 8.81
N ARG A 23 10.45 -8.60 9.40
CA ARG A 23 9.31 -8.15 10.21
C ARG A 23 9.78 -7.21 11.32
N HIS A 24 10.79 -7.63 12.06
CA HIS A 24 11.31 -6.88 13.20
C HIS A 24 11.71 -5.44 12.82
N THR A 25 12.44 -5.28 11.69
CA THR A 25 12.88 -3.95 11.24
C THR A 25 11.72 -3.09 10.74
N ALA A 26 10.69 -3.70 10.14
CA ALA A 26 9.50 -3.01 9.70
C ALA A 26 8.69 -2.50 10.91
N GLU A 27 8.51 -3.33 11.93
CA GLU A 27 7.84 -2.95 13.18
C GLU A 27 8.56 -1.78 13.86
N MET A 28 9.89 -1.84 13.99
CA MET A 28 10.67 -0.73 14.55
C MET A 28 10.48 0.59 13.78
N LYS A 29 10.48 0.55 12.44
CA LYS A 29 10.29 1.75 11.62
C LYS A 29 8.90 2.36 11.80
N LEU A 30 7.86 1.53 11.84
CA LEU A 30 6.48 1.98 12.01
C LEU A 30 6.25 2.55 13.41
N GLN A 31 6.80 1.91 14.45
CA GLN A 31 6.78 2.43 15.83
C GLN A 31 7.48 3.78 15.92
N GLN A 32 8.66 3.91 15.32
CA GLN A 32 9.40 5.18 15.29
C GLN A 32 8.64 6.28 14.52
N ALA A 33 7.82 5.90 13.54
CA ALA A 33 6.92 6.81 12.83
C ALA A 33 5.64 7.15 13.62
N GLY A 34 5.49 6.65 14.85
CA GLY A 34 4.34 6.92 15.72
C GLY A 34 3.09 6.11 15.38
N LEU A 35 3.23 5.02 14.62
CA LEU A 35 2.10 4.16 14.27
C LEU A 35 1.90 3.08 15.34
N ASP A 36 0.67 2.96 15.82
CA ASP A 36 0.28 1.87 16.70
C ASP A 36 0.18 0.56 15.91
N LEU A 37 0.99 -0.41 16.32
CA LEU A 37 1.10 -1.72 15.69
C LEU A 37 0.27 -2.80 16.36
N GLU A 38 -0.31 -2.54 17.54
CA GLU A 38 -0.99 -3.57 18.32
C GLU A 38 -2.09 -4.29 17.51
N ASN A 39 -2.72 -3.55 16.57
CA ASN A 39 -3.76 -4.08 15.69
C ASN A 39 -3.44 -3.94 14.19
N ALA A 40 -2.18 -3.66 13.84
CA ALA A 40 -1.79 -3.50 12.45
C ALA A 40 -1.61 -4.85 11.76
N VAL A 41 -2.22 -5.01 10.59
CA VAL A 41 -1.90 -6.14 9.70
C VAL A 41 -0.55 -5.86 9.05
N LEU A 42 0.46 -6.67 9.36
CA LEU A 42 1.80 -6.58 8.80
C LEU A 42 2.27 -7.96 8.34
N PHE A 43 2.67 -8.04 7.06
CA PHE A 43 3.30 -9.20 6.46
C PHE A 43 4.64 -8.80 5.83
N SER A 44 5.63 -9.68 5.96
CA SER A 44 7.01 -9.37 5.63
C SER A 44 7.71 -10.51 4.86
N SER A 45 9.01 -10.37 4.62
CA SER A 45 9.83 -11.47 4.07
C SER A 45 9.85 -12.72 4.96
N ASP A 46 9.54 -12.57 6.24
CA ASP A 46 9.51 -13.67 7.21
C ASP A 46 8.29 -14.57 6.96
N ASP A 47 7.25 -14.03 6.31
CA ASP A 47 6.05 -14.76 5.92
C ASP A 47 6.16 -15.37 4.51
N SER A 48 6.94 -14.77 3.61
CA SER A 48 7.16 -15.24 2.24
C SER A 48 8.31 -14.48 1.58
N ASP A 49 9.10 -15.14 0.74
CA ASP A 49 10.15 -14.52 -0.07
C ASP A 49 9.60 -13.79 -1.32
N LYS A 50 8.42 -14.18 -1.79
CA LYS A 50 7.76 -13.57 -2.96
C LYS A 50 6.84 -12.41 -2.59
N ARG A 51 7.12 -11.21 -3.13
CA ARG A 51 6.32 -9.97 -2.97
C ARG A 51 4.81 -10.19 -3.13
N VAL A 52 4.41 -10.83 -4.22
CA VAL A 52 3.01 -11.11 -4.54
C VAL A 52 2.33 -11.93 -3.45
N GLU A 53 3.03 -12.89 -2.86
CA GLU A 53 2.49 -13.73 -1.80
C GLU A 53 2.43 -12.98 -0.45
N ILE A 54 3.40 -12.11 -0.15
CA ILE A 54 3.34 -11.20 1.00
C ILE A 54 2.08 -10.32 0.90
N MET A 55 1.87 -9.71 -0.27
CA MET A 55 0.71 -8.85 -0.55
C MET A 55 -0.62 -9.61 -0.39
N LYS A 56 -0.75 -10.81 -0.99
CA LYS A 56 -1.95 -11.65 -0.85
C LYS A 56 -2.25 -12.03 0.60
N LYS A 57 -1.22 -12.44 1.36
CA LYS A 57 -1.38 -12.78 2.78
C LYS A 57 -1.84 -11.58 3.61
N CYS A 58 -1.28 -10.41 3.34
CA CYS A 58 -1.71 -9.15 3.93
C CYS A 58 -3.20 -8.86 3.64
N LEU A 59 -3.61 -8.95 2.37
CA LEU A 59 -5.02 -8.79 1.99
C LEU A 59 -5.94 -9.78 2.71
N PHE A 60 -5.57 -11.06 2.75
CA PHE A 60 -6.35 -12.11 3.39
C PHE A 60 -6.54 -11.84 4.90
N ALA A 61 -5.50 -11.36 5.58
CA ALA A 61 -5.53 -11.06 7.00
C ALA A 61 -6.39 -9.83 7.37
N LEU A 62 -6.66 -8.93 6.41
CA LEU A 62 -7.59 -7.82 6.65
C LEU A 62 -9.06 -8.29 6.76
N ARG A 63 -9.36 -9.56 6.48
CA ARG A 63 -10.64 -10.26 6.77
C ARG A 63 -11.89 -9.48 6.35
N SER A 64 -11.87 -8.90 5.16
CA SER A 64 -13.00 -8.14 4.61
C SER A 64 -13.23 -8.45 3.13
N ARG A 65 -14.41 -8.10 2.64
CA ARG A 65 -14.66 -7.96 1.21
C ARG A 65 -14.28 -6.55 0.79
N PHE A 66 -13.54 -6.45 -0.32
CA PHE A 66 -13.05 -5.18 -0.85
C PHE A 66 -13.61 -4.95 -2.23
N ASN A 67 -14.18 -3.77 -2.46
CA ASN A 67 -14.62 -3.35 -3.79
C ASN A 67 -13.43 -2.92 -4.66
N ARG A 68 -12.34 -2.47 -4.02
CA ARG A 68 -11.12 -2.02 -4.66
C ARG A 68 -9.95 -2.30 -3.74
N ILE A 69 -8.82 -2.69 -4.33
CA ILE A 69 -7.55 -2.86 -3.62
C ILE A 69 -6.56 -1.87 -4.25
N VAL A 70 -5.91 -1.07 -3.40
CA VAL A 70 -4.90 -0.10 -3.78
C VAL A 70 -3.60 -0.45 -3.07
N TYR A 71 -2.51 -0.59 -3.82
CA TYR A 71 -1.17 -0.75 -3.28
C TYR A 71 -0.37 0.54 -3.47
N ILE A 72 0.40 0.90 -2.45
CA ILE A 72 1.24 2.09 -2.43
C ILE A 72 2.68 1.62 -2.25
N GLY A 73 3.56 1.96 -3.20
CA GLY A 73 4.95 1.51 -3.19
C GLY A 73 5.89 2.52 -3.81
N ASP A 74 7.19 2.38 -3.53
CA ASP A 74 8.23 3.33 -3.94
C ASP A 74 9.20 2.77 -4.99
N ALA A 75 8.93 1.57 -5.49
CA ALA A 75 9.83 0.87 -6.38
C ALA A 75 9.13 0.07 -7.48
N GLU A 76 9.88 -0.26 -8.52
CA GLU A 76 9.39 -0.93 -9.72
C GLU A 76 8.91 -2.35 -9.44
N TRP A 77 9.53 -3.05 -8.49
CA TRP A 77 9.08 -4.37 -8.06
C TRP A 77 7.71 -4.33 -7.35
N ASP A 78 7.33 -3.18 -6.78
CA ASP A 78 6.01 -2.99 -6.16
C ASP A 78 4.95 -2.77 -7.24
N LEU A 79 5.29 -1.96 -8.26
CA LEU A 79 4.46 -1.79 -9.45
C LEU A 79 4.21 -3.13 -10.15
N GLN A 80 5.26 -3.88 -10.48
CA GLN A 80 5.16 -5.18 -11.14
C GLN A 80 4.30 -6.18 -10.35
N ALA A 81 4.43 -6.19 -9.02
CA ALA A 81 3.63 -7.07 -8.18
C ALA A 81 2.16 -6.64 -8.13
N ALA A 82 1.87 -5.33 -8.09
CA ALA A 82 0.52 -4.82 -8.16
C ALA A 82 -0.15 -5.10 -9.52
N GLU A 83 0.59 -4.94 -10.63
CA GLU A 83 0.13 -5.29 -11.98
C GLU A 83 -0.18 -6.79 -12.10
N THR A 84 0.71 -7.65 -11.57
CA THR A 84 0.50 -9.11 -11.53
C THR A 84 -0.78 -9.48 -10.79
N LEU A 85 -1.18 -8.69 -9.79
CA LEU A 85 -2.38 -8.90 -8.99
C LEU A 85 -3.63 -8.19 -9.53
N GLY A 86 -3.49 -7.36 -10.57
CA GLY A 86 -4.55 -6.49 -11.05
C GLY A 86 -5.01 -5.46 -10.00
N TRP A 87 -4.11 -5.03 -9.11
CA TRP A 87 -4.41 -4.03 -8.08
C TRP A 87 -4.12 -2.63 -8.60
N HIS A 88 -4.92 -1.66 -8.14
CA HIS A 88 -4.61 -0.24 -8.38
C HIS A 88 -3.29 0.10 -7.71
N PHE A 89 -2.40 0.82 -8.39
CA PHE A 89 -1.09 1.15 -7.88
C PHE A 89 -0.89 2.66 -7.80
N ILE A 90 -0.36 3.14 -6.66
CA ILE A 90 0.11 4.52 -6.50
C ILE A 90 1.60 4.48 -6.20
N GLY A 91 2.40 4.97 -7.14
CA GLY A 91 3.83 5.13 -6.95
C GLY A 91 4.18 6.33 -6.09
N VAL A 92 5.22 6.20 -5.27
CA VAL A 92 5.74 7.27 -4.42
C VAL A 92 7.23 7.50 -4.70
N GLY A 93 7.65 8.76 -4.74
CA GLY A 93 9.06 9.14 -4.77
C GLY A 93 9.70 9.09 -6.16
N ALA A 94 10.88 9.70 -6.26
CA ALA A 94 11.60 9.93 -7.51
C ALA A 94 11.87 8.65 -8.33
N ARG A 95 11.96 7.49 -7.67
CA ARG A 95 12.19 6.21 -8.36
C ARG A 95 11.08 5.84 -9.32
N LEU A 96 9.84 6.26 -9.04
CA LEU A 96 8.66 5.92 -9.83
C LEU A 96 8.13 7.09 -10.66
N GLU A 97 8.84 8.22 -10.69
CA GLU A 97 8.47 9.37 -11.50
C GLU A 97 8.40 8.97 -12.98
N GLY A 98 7.23 9.18 -13.60
CA GLY A 98 6.97 8.82 -15.00
C GLY A 98 6.87 7.31 -15.28
N LYS A 99 6.82 6.45 -14.25
CA LYS A 99 6.80 4.97 -14.44
C LYS A 99 5.44 4.33 -14.17
N CYS A 100 4.49 5.06 -13.61
CA CYS A 100 3.15 4.56 -13.31
C CYS A 100 2.10 5.66 -13.51
N GLU A 101 0.86 5.26 -13.77
CA GLU A 101 -0.25 6.18 -14.06
C GLU A 101 -0.53 7.12 -12.88
N PHE A 102 -0.58 6.57 -11.65
CA PHE A 102 -0.79 7.34 -10.44
C PHE A 102 0.50 7.44 -9.65
N TRP A 103 1.04 8.65 -9.55
CA TRP A 103 2.28 8.93 -8.83
C TRP A 103 2.18 10.17 -7.93
N VAL A 104 2.90 10.15 -6.82
CA VAL A 104 3.15 11.32 -5.96
C VAL A 104 4.63 11.39 -5.60
N GLU A 105 5.17 12.60 -5.48
CA GLU A 105 6.55 12.79 -5.01
C GLU A 105 6.70 12.32 -3.56
N ASP A 106 5.78 12.72 -2.70
CA ASP A 106 5.71 12.33 -1.29
C ASP A 106 4.25 12.43 -0.77
N PHE A 107 4.08 12.31 0.55
CA PHE A 107 2.78 12.39 1.22
C PHE A 107 2.40 13.80 1.73
N SER A 108 3.18 14.84 1.41
CA SER A 108 2.96 16.21 1.90
C SER A 108 1.63 16.79 1.38
N ASN A 109 1.27 16.49 0.13
CA ASN A 109 0.00 16.90 -0.48
C ASN A 109 -1.07 15.81 -0.36
N GLN A 110 -1.68 15.70 0.82
CA GLN A 110 -2.70 14.69 1.10
C GLN A 110 -3.91 14.77 0.17
N ASN A 111 -4.31 15.96 -0.30
CA ASN A 111 -5.44 16.11 -1.22
C ASN A 111 -5.15 15.49 -2.59
N SER A 112 -3.94 15.71 -3.11
CA SER A 112 -3.47 15.06 -4.34
C SER A 112 -3.46 13.54 -4.19
N PHE A 113 -2.96 13.05 -3.06
CA PHE A 113 -2.95 11.61 -2.75
C PHE A 113 -4.37 11.03 -2.71
N MET A 114 -5.29 11.63 -1.95
CA MET A 114 -6.67 11.13 -1.82
C MET A 114 -7.41 11.12 -3.17
N ARG A 115 -7.18 12.12 -4.04
CA ARG A 115 -7.74 12.11 -5.40
C ARG A 115 -7.27 10.90 -6.21
N LYS A 116 -5.98 10.56 -6.13
CA LYS A 116 -5.41 9.38 -6.82
C LYS A 116 -5.87 8.06 -6.21
N LEU A 117 -6.09 8.03 -4.90
CA LEU A 117 -6.68 6.88 -4.20
C LEU A 117 -8.10 6.57 -4.68
N HIS A 118 -8.87 7.60 -5.03
CA HIS A 118 -10.28 7.47 -5.45
C HIS A 118 -10.46 7.44 -6.97
N ALA A 119 -9.44 7.79 -7.75
CA ALA A 119 -9.47 7.70 -9.20
C ALA A 119 -9.81 6.27 -9.64
N SER A 120 -10.74 6.13 -10.58
CA SER A 120 -10.96 4.86 -11.26
C SER A 120 -9.93 4.72 -12.37
N THR A 121 -9.34 3.54 -12.50
CA THR A 121 -8.79 3.11 -13.78
C THR A 121 -9.96 2.85 -14.72
N ASP A 122 -10.07 3.62 -15.79
CA ASP A 122 -10.95 3.26 -16.90
C ASP A 122 -10.34 2.03 -17.57
N VAL A 123 -10.73 0.84 -17.07
CA VAL A 123 -10.57 -0.38 -17.84
C VAL A 123 -11.83 -0.50 -18.67
N ASP A 124 -11.77 0.03 -19.89
CA ASP A 124 -12.71 -0.37 -20.94
C ASP A 124 -12.65 -1.89 -21.04
N LEU A 125 -13.68 -2.56 -20.50
CA LEU A 125 -13.96 -3.95 -20.79
C LEU A 125 -14.41 -3.99 -22.26
N VAL A 126 -13.47 -4.24 -23.16
CA VAL A 126 -13.74 -4.66 -24.54
C VAL A 126 -14.19 -6.11 -24.55
#